data_AF-A0AAV0WF03-F1
#
_entry.id   AF-A0AAV0WF03-F1
#
_cell.length_a   1.000
_cell.length_b   1.000
_cell.length_c   1.000
_cell.angle_alpha   90.00
_cell.angle_beta   90.00
_cell.angle_gamma   90.00
#
_symmetry.space_group_name_H-M   'P 1'
#
loop_
_entity.id
_entity.type
_entity.pdbx_description
1 polymer ?
#
loop_
_entity_poly.entity_id
_entity_poly.type
_entity_poly.pdbx_seq_one_letter_code
_entity_poly.pdbx_strand_id
1 'polypeptide(L)'
;MKCVCHSAHLGASESCKRLPRSCEDLARNIFNFLKSSSKRQCEFSQFQTFLNLDPHKILHPSQTQWLSLTAVVDRVIEQWDALRLYFLDTVLVQRLLSTEHILAALNDPFMKLFYYFLQWALPKFTRFNQFFQTDSVVITDLHEKIVSLYKELLLCFLKRDYVMRTPLININPMNGQYQITDNELYLGTKELMHKDNPDILSNNNQRKDFFERCRQFLQTSSLEMKKRYNMADPVLTELFSFKPKNALSLEFRNTKASLVNLIKLVPCIININDPRI
;
A
#
# COMPACT_ATOMS: atom_id res chain seq x y z
N MET A 1 -4.96 -11.49 20.29
CA MET A 1 -4.24 -10.99 19.09
C MET A 1 -5.16 -10.02 18.36
N LYS A 2 -4.73 -8.78 18.08
CA LYS A 2 -5.51 -7.89 17.20
C LYS A 2 -5.41 -8.42 15.76
N CYS A 3 -6.47 -8.31 14.98
CA CYS A 3 -6.49 -8.80 13.59
C CYS A 3 -5.35 -8.17 12.77
N VAL A 4 -4.60 -9.02 12.06
CA VAL A 4 -3.44 -8.61 11.25
C VAL A 4 -3.88 -7.79 10.04
N CYS A 5 -5.05 -8.12 9.46
CA CYS A 5 -5.65 -7.35 8.38
C CYS A 5 -6.09 -5.96 8.85
N HIS A 6 -6.68 -5.87 10.04
CA HIS A 6 -7.04 -4.59 10.64
C HIS A 6 -5.79 -3.74 10.92
N SER A 7 -4.70 -4.39 11.38
CA SER A 7 -3.43 -3.72 11.63
C SER A 7 -2.79 -3.17 10.35
N ALA A 8 -2.77 -3.96 9.28
CA ALA A 8 -2.28 -3.54 7.97
C ALA A 8 -3.15 -2.42 7.37
N HIS A 9 -4.48 -2.50 7.53
CA HIS A 9 -5.41 -1.46 7.11
C HIS A 9 -5.14 -0.12 7.82
N LEU A 10 -4.99 -0.13 9.15
CA LEU A 10 -4.64 1.07 9.90
C LEU A 10 -3.28 1.63 9.48
N GLY A 11 -2.27 0.77 9.25
CA GLY A 11 -0.96 1.20 8.78
C GLY A 11 -1.03 1.89 7.41
N ALA A 12 -1.77 1.32 6.46
CA ALA A 12 -1.99 1.95 5.15
C ALA A 12 -2.74 3.28 5.28
N SER A 13 -3.78 3.34 6.11
CA SER A 13 -4.56 4.55 6.38
C SER A 13 -3.70 5.69 6.94
N GLU A 14 -2.89 5.42 7.97
CA GLU A 14 -2.00 6.45 8.56
C GLU A 14 -0.92 6.88 7.58
N SER A 15 -0.44 5.99 6.72
CA SER A 15 0.57 6.31 5.71
C SER A 15 0.01 7.22 4.62
N CYS A 16 -1.23 6.99 4.18
CA CYS A 16 -1.88 7.83 3.18
C CYS A 16 -2.08 9.27 3.64
N LYS A 17 -2.18 9.53 4.96
CA LYS A 17 -2.24 10.89 5.52
C LYS A 17 -0.96 11.71 5.27
N ARG A 18 0.14 11.07 4.88
CA ARG A 18 1.40 11.76 4.50
C ARG A 18 1.36 12.32 3.08
N LEU A 19 0.50 11.77 2.24
CA LEU A 19 0.30 12.25 0.87
C LEU A 19 -0.56 13.53 0.87
N PRO A 20 -0.54 14.30 -0.23
CA PRO A 20 -1.37 15.49 -0.34
C PRO A 20 -2.86 15.12 -0.23
N ARG A 21 -3.63 15.89 0.56
CA ARG A 21 -5.10 15.73 0.65
C ARG A 21 -5.79 15.84 -0.71
N SER A 22 -5.19 16.64 -1.60
CA SER A 22 -5.65 16.83 -2.97
C SER A 22 -5.74 15.53 -3.78
N CYS A 23 -4.99 14.47 -3.43
CA CYS A 23 -5.14 13.15 -4.05
C CYS A 23 -6.52 12.54 -3.76
N GLU A 24 -6.95 12.54 -2.50
CA GLU A 24 -8.27 12.04 -2.08
C GLU A 24 -9.38 12.97 -2.57
N ASP A 25 -9.17 14.28 -2.46
CA ASP A 25 -10.14 15.28 -2.92
C ASP A 25 -10.41 15.15 -4.42
N LEU A 26 -9.39 14.90 -5.24
CA LEU A 26 -9.56 14.69 -6.68
C LEU A 26 -10.48 13.49 -6.97
N ALA A 27 -10.20 12.32 -6.39
CA ALA A 27 -11.03 11.12 -6.60
C ALA A 27 -12.48 11.36 -6.15
N ARG A 28 -12.67 12.01 -5.00
CA ARG A 28 -13.99 12.34 -4.44
C ARG A 28 -14.74 13.33 -5.32
N ASN A 29 -14.07 14.37 -5.80
CA ASN A 29 -14.66 15.41 -6.64
C ASN A 29 -15.08 14.87 -8.01
N ILE A 30 -14.23 14.07 -8.66
CA ILE A 30 -14.57 13.38 -9.91
C ILE A 30 -15.81 12.51 -9.73
N PHE A 31 -15.80 11.65 -8.70
CA PHE A 31 -16.91 10.75 -8.42
C PHE A 31 -18.22 11.51 -8.19
N ASN A 32 -18.19 12.52 -7.30
CA ASN A 32 -19.39 13.30 -6.96
C ASN A 32 -19.93 14.06 -8.17
N PHE A 33 -19.04 14.62 -9.00
CA PHE A 33 -19.43 15.32 -10.22
C PHE A 33 -20.15 14.40 -11.20
N LEU A 34 -19.59 13.23 -11.51
CA LEU A 34 -20.19 12.29 -12.46
C LEU A 34 -21.44 11.61 -11.88
N LYS A 35 -21.45 11.28 -10.58
CA LYS A 35 -22.62 10.66 -9.92
C LYS A 35 -23.85 11.56 -9.95
N SER A 36 -23.67 12.89 -9.88
CA SER A 36 -24.77 13.85 -9.77
C SER A 36 -25.75 13.84 -10.96
N SER A 37 -25.39 13.27 -12.11
CA SER A 37 -26.26 13.24 -13.29
C SER A 37 -25.97 12.05 -14.20
N SER A 38 -27.04 11.37 -14.63
CA SER A 38 -26.96 10.34 -15.66
C SER A 38 -26.48 10.89 -17.00
N LYS A 39 -26.83 12.15 -17.32
CA LYS A 39 -26.34 12.86 -18.51
C LYS A 39 -24.81 12.97 -18.49
N ARG A 40 -24.22 13.38 -17.37
CA ARG A 40 -22.76 13.49 -17.21
C ARG A 40 -22.06 12.14 -17.39
N GLN A 41 -22.65 11.06 -16.91
CA GLN A 41 -22.11 9.70 -17.11
C GLN A 41 -22.16 9.28 -18.59
N CYS A 42 -23.26 9.59 -19.28
CA CYS A 42 -23.41 9.30 -20.70
C CYS A 42 -22.42 10.11 -21.54
N GLU A 43 -22.29 11.41 -21.28
CA GLU A 43 -21.31 12.28 -21.94
C GLU A 43 -19.89 11.77 -21.69
N PHE A 44 -19.53 11.46 -20.44
CA PHE A 44 -18.23 10.90 -20.12
C PHE A 44 -17.94 9.60 -20.89
N SER A 45 -18.92 8.70 -21.06
CA SER A 45 -18.71 7.46 -21.82
C SER A 45 -18.40 7.69 -23.31
N GLN A 46 -18.80 8.83 -23.88
CA GLN A 46 -18.41 9.19 -25.24
C GLN A 46 -16.90 9.45 -25.33
N PHE A 47 -16.31 10.10 -24.32
CA PHE A 47 -14.85 10.30 -24.26
C PHE A 47 -14.10 8.99 -24.03
N GLN A 48 -14.65 8.07 -23.23
CA GLN A 48 -14.08 6.73 -23.06
C GLN A 48 -14.04 5.98 -24.40
N THR A 49 -15.16 6.00 -25.13
CA THR A 49 -15.28 5.39 -26.46
C THR A 49 -14.34 6.04 -27.47
N PHE A 50 -14.25 7.38 -27.48
CA PHE A 50 -13.36 8.14 -28.36
C PHE A 50 -11.88 7.76 -28.17
N LEU A 51 -11.47 7.48 -26.93
CA LEU A 51 -10.11 7.03 -26.61
C LEU A 51 -9.91 5.51 -26.68
N ASN A 52 -10.92 4.75 -27.13
CA ASN A 52 -10.90 3.28 -27.12
C ASN A 52 -10.61 2.67 -25.74
N LEU A 53 -11.12 3.30 -24.68
CA LEU A 53 -11.08 2.78 -23.32
C LEU A 53 -12.35 1.98 -23.01
N ASP A 54 -12.23 0.97 -22.15
CA ASP A 54 -13.40 0.26 -21.66
C ASP A 54 -14.33 1.23 -20.89
N PRO A 55 -15.64 1.24 -21.18
CA PRO A 55 -16.58 2.17 -20.57
C PRO A 55 -16.84 1.78 -19.12
N HIS A 56 -16.13 2.43 -18.21
CA HIS A 56 -16.18 2.16 -16.80
C HIS A 56 -16.66 3.34 -15.97
N LYS A 57 -17.57 3.09 -15.01
CA LYS A 57 -17.99 4.10 -14.03
C LYS A 57 -16.87 4.39 -13.04
N ILE A 58 -16.69 5.65 -12.64
CA ILE A 58 -15.74 5.98 -11.57
C ILE A 58 -16.25 5.41 -10.24
N LEU A 59 -15.34 4.83 -9.46
CA LEU A 59 -15.64 4.18 -8.18
C LEU A 59 -15.69 5.21 -7.05
N HIS A 60 -16.55 4.96 -6.06
CA HIS A 60 -16.62 5.80 -4.87
C HIS A 60 -15.43 5.52 -3.93
N PRO A 61 -14.67 6.53 -3.51
CA PRO A 61 -13.68 6.37 -2.44
C PRO A 61 -14.39 6.18 -1.09
N SER A 62 -14.53 4.92 -0.66
CA SER A 62 -15.12 4.60 0.65
C SER A 62 -14.19 5.03 1.79
N GLN A 63 -14.68 5.84 2.74
CA GLN A 63 -13.90 6.33 3.88
C GLN A 63 -13.39 5.21 4.82
N THR A 64 -14.10 4.07 4.90
CA THR A 64 -13.84 3.03 5.90
C THR A 64 -13.09 1.81 5.37
N GLN A 65 -12.80 1.74 4.07
CA GLN A 65 -12.29 0.52 3.46
C GLN A 65 -11.16 0.82 2.47
N TRP A 66 -9.96 1.14 2.97
CA TRP A 66 -8.75 1.34 2.17
C TRP A 66 -8.41 0.19 1.19
N LEU A 67 -8.98 -1.02 1.38
CA LEU A 67 -8.94 -2.11 0.39
C LEU A 67 -9.59 -1.72 -0.95
N SER A 68 -10.61 -0.86 -0.94
CA SER A 68 -11.26 -0.34 -2.15
C SER A 68 -10.45 0.78 -2.81
N LEU A 69 -9.49 1.38 -2.10
CA LEU A 69 -8.72 2.50 -2.65
C LEU A 69 -7.84 2.05 -3.82
N THR A 70 -7.28 0.84 -3.79
CA THR A 70 -6.55 0.31 -4.95
C THR A 70 -7.42 0.31 -6.21
N ALA A 71 -8.65 -0.19 -6.11
CA ALA A 71 -9.58 -0.20 -7.24
C ALA A 71 -9.96 1.22 -7.70
N VAL A 72 -10.14 2.17 -6.77
CA VAL A 72 -10.41 3.57 -7.11
C VAL A 72 -9.23 4.20 -7.84
N VAL A 73 -8.02 4.02 -7.33
CA VAL A 73 -6.78 4.54 -7.93
C VAL A 73 -6.58 3.94 -9.32
N ASP A 74 -6.73 2.61 -9.45
CA ASP A 74 -6.63 1.92 -10.74
C ASP A 74 -7.66 2.48 -11.73
N ARG A 75 -8.91 2.65 -11.32
CA ARG A 75 -9.98 3.20 -12.16
C ARG A 75 -9.70 4.65 -12.58
N VAL A 76 -9.18 5.48 -11.70
CA VAL A 76 -8.85 6.88 -12.02
C VAL A 76 -7.67 6.96 -12.99
N ILE A 77 -6.64 6.12 -12.82
CA ILE A 77 -5.49 6.06 -13.74
C ILE A 77 -5.89 5.54 -15.10
N GLU A 78 -6.66 4.45 -15.13
CA GLU A 78 -7.20 3.83 -16.36
C GLU A 78 -7.98 4.85 -17.19
N GLN A 79 -8.75 5.71 -16.52
CA GLN A 79 -9.64 6.68 -17.14
C GLN A 79 -9.05 8.09 -17.21
N TRP A 80 -7.76 8.27 -16.88
CA TRP A 80 -7.15 9.59 -16.65
C TRP A 80 -7.29 10.53 -17.85
N ASP A 81 -6.96 10.05 -19.04
CA ASP A 81 -6.96 10.89 -20.25
C ASP A 81 -8.40 11.19 -20.72
N ALA A 82 -9.33 10.25 -20.55
CA ALA A 82 -10.76 10.49 -20.80
C ALA A 82 -11.33 11.53 -19.84
N LEU A 83 -10.98 11.43 -18.55
CA LEU A 83 -11.36 12.40 -17.53
C LEU A 83 -10.82 13.78 -17.87
N ARG A 84 -9.54 13.88 -18.27
CA ARG A 84 -8.92 15.15 -18.65
C ARG A 84 -9.64 15.79 -19.83
N LEU A 85 -9.92 15.04 -20.90
CA LEU A 85 -10.65 15.57 -22.07
C LEU A 85 -12.08 15.97 -21.72
N TYR A 86 -12.79 15.14 -20.94
CA TYR A 86 -14.14 15.44 -20.50
C TYR A 86 -14.21 16.74 -19.68
N PHE A 87 -13.31 16.91 -18.71
CA PHE A 87 -13.29 18.12 -17.89
C PHE A 87 -12.78 19.35 -18.65
N LEU A 88 -11.92 19.17 -19.67
CA LEU A 88 -11.54 20.25 -20.58
C LEU A 88 -12.76 20.80 -21.33
N ASP A 89 -13.56 19.93 -21.94
CA ASP A 89 -14.81 20.30 -22.61
C ASP A 89 -15.83 20.90 -21.62
N THR A 90 -16.00 20.25 -20.47
CA THR A 90 -16.96 20.68 -19.44
C THR A 90 -16.66 22.08 -18.90
N VAL A 91 -15.39 22.43 -18.68
CA VAL A 91 -15.00 23.77 -18.20
C VAL A 91 -15.35 24.85 -19.23
N LEU A 92 -15.15 24.58 -20.52
CA LEU A 92 -15.48 25.52 -21.60
C LEU A 92 -16.99 25.83 -21.64
N VAL A 93 -17.83 24.83 -21.33
CA VAL A 93 -19.29 24.93 -21.37
C VAL A 93 -19.89 25.46 -20.06
N GLN A 94 -19.57 24.84 -18.92
CA GLN A 94 -20.24 25.08 -17.64
C GLN A 94 -19.59 26.19 -16.80
N ARG A 95 -18.29 26.47 -16.98
CA ARG A 95 -17.52 27.49 -16.25
C ARG A 95 -17.73 27.45 -14.72
N LEU A 96 -17.78 26.24 -14.16
CA LEU A 96 -17.90 26.03 -12.73
C LEU A 96 -16.51 25.94 -12.09
N LEU A 97 -16.31 26.66 -10.98
CA LEU A 97 -15.05 26.62 -10.22
C LEU A 97 -14.64 25.19 -9.81
N SER A 98 -15.62 24.35 -9.47
CA SER A 98 -15.37 22.94 -9.12
C SER A 98 -14.82 22.12 -10.29
N THR A 99 -15.26 22.40 -11.53
CA THR A 99 -14.74 21.73 -12.73
C THR A 99 -13.34 22.21 -13.10
N GLU A 100 -13.05 23.50 -12.88
CA GLU A 100 -11.72 24.07 -13.07
C GLU A 100 -10.70 23.47 -12.11
N HIS A 101 -11.07 23.31 -10.83
CA HIS A 101 -10.21 22.66 -9.84
C HIS A 101 -9.91 21.19 -10.19
N ILE A 102 -10.90 20.44 -10.67
CA ILE A 102 -10.70 19.05 -11.11
C ILE A 102 -9.76 19.01 -12.32
N LEU A 103 -9.98 19.86 -13.32
CA LEU A 103 -9.15 19.92 -14.52
C LEU A 103 -7.70 20.33 -14.18
N ALA A 104 -7.51 21.32 -13.31
CA ALA A 104 -6.19 21.75 -12.86
C ALA A 104 -5.43 20.59 -12.20
N ALA A 105 -6.10 19.79 -11.36
CA ALA A 105 -5.50 18.62 -10.74
C ALA A 105 -5.21 17.48 -11.74
N LEU A 106 -6.06 17.26 -12.76
CA LEU A 106 -5.81 16.27 -13.82
C LEU A 106 -4.67 16.68 -14.78
N ASN A 107 -4.40 17.98 -14.88
CA ASN A 107 -3.30 18.54 -15.65
C ASN A 107 -1.99 18.65 -14.85
N ASP A 108 -2.04 18.54 -13.53
CA ASP A 108 -0.85 18.55 -12.68
C ASP A 108 -0.06 17.23 -12.84
N PRO A 109 1.17 17.26 -13.39
CA PRO A 109 1.96 16.05 -13.56
C PRO A 109 2.34 15.40 -12.21
N PHE A 110 2.49 16.16 -11.12
CA PHE A 110 2.79 15.60 -9.80
C PHE A 110 1.59 14.88 -9.20
N MET A 111 0.37 15.36 -9.45
CA MET A 111 -0.83 14.62 -9.09
C MET A 111 -0.85 13.24 -9.75
N LYS A 112 -0.56 13.17 -11.06
CA LYS A 112 -0.48 11.89 -11.78
C LYS A 112 0.62 10.98 -11.22
N LEU A 113 1.78 11.54 -10.85
CA LEU A 113 2.84 10.79 -10.17
C LEU A 113 2.40 10.20 -8.82
N PHE A 114 1.66 10.96 -8.00
CA PHE A 114 1.13 10.42 -6.74
C PHE A 114 0.14 9.27 -6.96
N TYR A 115 -0.68 9.35 -8.01
CA TYR A 115 -1.57 8.25 -8.38
C TYR A 115 -0.80 7.00 -8.81
N TYR A 116 0.24 7.15 -9.63
CA TYR A 116 1.12 6.02 -9.94
C TYR A 116 1.73 5.42 -8.67
N PHE A 117 2.25 6.26 -7.77
CA PHE A 117 2.85 5.79 -6.52
C PHE A 117 1.85 5.00 -5.69
N LEU A 118 0.61 5.49 -5.58
CA LEU A 118 -0.49 4.79 -4.90
C LEU A 118 -0.84 3.46 -5.58
N GLN A 119 -0.89 3.43 -6.91
CA GLN A 119 -1.12 2.20 -7.69
C GLN A 119 -0.03 1.16 -7.44
N TRP A 120 1.21 1.58 -7.19
CA TRP A 120 2.30 0.66 -6.86
C TRP A 120 2.35 0.26 -5.37
N ALA A 121 2.10 1.20 -4.46
CA ALA A 121 2.27 1.00 -3.02
C ALA A 121 1.09 0.27 -2.37
N LEU A 122 -0.15 0.63 -2.71
CA LEU A 122 -1.35 0.05 -2.09
C LEU A 122 -1.49 -1.47 -2.29
N PRO A 123 -1.19 -2.04 -3.48
CA PRO A 123 -1.26 -3.48 -3.70
C PRO A 123 -0.46 -4.33 -2.71
N LYS A 124 0.61 -3.79 -2.11
CA LYS A 124 1.40 -4.50 -1.10
C LYS A 124 0.56 -4.84 0.14
N PHE A 125 -0.26 -3.89 0.58
CA PHE A 125 -1.17 -4.06 1.72
C PHE A 125 -2.42 -4.86 1.34
N THR A 126 -2.99 -4.62 0.15
CA THR A 126 -4.22 -5.33 -0.25
C THR A 126 -3.95 -6.81 -0.52
N ARG A 127 -2.83 -7.18 -1.16
CA ARG A 127 -2.42 -8.59 -1.33
C ARG A 127 -2.15 -9.27 0.00
N PHE A 128 -1.48 -8.58 0.93
CA PHE A 128 -1.29 -9.08 2.29
C PHE A 128 -2.63 -9.36 2.98
N ASN A 129 -3.56 -8.41 2.92
CA ASN A 129 -4.89 -8.58 3.51
C ASN A 129 -5.70 -9.69 2.84
N GLN A 130 -5.71 -9.76 1.51
CA GLN A 130 -6.41 -10.81 0.75
C GLN A 130 -5.91 -12.19 1.15
N PHE A 131 -4.60 -12.37 1.33
CA PHE A 131 -4.02 -13.64 1.78
C PHE A 131 -4.55 -14.08 3.16
N PHE A 132 -4.65 -13.15 4.12
CA PHE A 132 -5.17 -13.43 5.47
C PHE A 132 -6.69 -13.42 5.58
N GLN A 133 -7.41 -13.11 4.50
CA GLN A 133 -8.88 -13.16 4.41
C GLN A 133 -9.39 -14.40 3.67
N THR A 134 -8.51 -15.30 3.25
CA THR A 134 -8.92 -16.58 2.66
C THR A 134 -9.55 -17.51 3.69
N ASP A 135 -10.36 -18.46 3.23
CA ASP A 135 -10.95 -19.52 4.08
C ASP A 135 -9.93 -20.59 4.51
N SER A 136 -8.68 -20.48 4.03
CA SER A 136 -7.62 -21.45 4.32
C SER A 136 -6.87 -21.13 5.62
N VAL A 137 -6.32 -22.16 6.27
CA VAL A 137 -5.54 -21.99 7.50
C VAL A 137 -4.16 -21.43 7.15
N VAL A 138 -4.01 -20.10 7.23
CA VAL A 138 -2.78 -19.38 6.84
C VAL A 138 -1.98 -18.83 8.02
N ILE A 139 -2.34 -19.17 9.25
CA ILE A 139 -1.68 -18.66 10.46
C ILE A 139 -0.20 -19.07 10.55
N THR A 140 0.16 -20.21 9.96
CA THR A 140 1.54 -20.71 9.88
C THR A 140 2.45 -19.86 9.01
N ASP A 141 1.87 -19.05 8.12
CA ASP A 141 2.57 -18.14 7.22
C ASP A 141 2.68 -16.71 7.79
N LEU A 142 2.06 -16.46 8.94
CA LEU A 142 1.88 -15.11 9.47
C LEU A 142 3.20 -14.34 9.62
N HIS A 143 4.14 -14.92 10.37
CA HIS A 143 5.41 -14.26 10.64
C HIS A 143 6.19 -14.02 9.34
N GLU A 144 6.29 -15.04 8.48
CA GLU A 144 7.00 -14.95 7.20
C GLU A 144 6.42 -13.85 6.30
N LYS A 145 5.09 -13.77 6.17
CA LYS A 145 4.43 -12.75 5.34
C LYS A 145 4.60 -11.34 5.90
N ILE A 146 4.51 -11.16 7.21
CA ILE A 146 4.75 -9.85 7.85
C ILE A 146 6.19 -9.40 7.65
N VAL A 147 7.16 -10.30 7.87
CA VAL A 147 8.58 -10.01 7.67
C VAL A 147 8.86 -9.67 6.20
N SER A 148 8.27 -10.41 5.27
CA SER A 148 8.39 -10.14 3.84
C SER A 148 7.88 -8.74 3.48
N LEU A 149 6.65 -8.40 3.88
CA LEU A 149 6.07 -7.08 3.62
C LEU A 149 6.89 -5.96 4.28
N TYR A 150 7.34 -6.18 5.51
CA TYR A 150 8.13 -5.19 6.24
C TYR A 150 9.48 -4.92 5.54
N LYS A 151 10.22 -5.98 5.18
CA LYS A 151 11.48 -5.83 4.44
C LYS A 151 11.26 -5.20 3.07
N GLU A 152 10.20 -5.58 2.36
CA GLU A 152 9.85 -4.99 1.06
C GLU A 152 9.70 -3.46 1.17
N LEU A 153 8.98 -2.97 2.18
CA LEU A 153 8.82 -1.53 2.41
C LEU A 153 10.14 -0.86 2.81
N LEU A 154 10.90 -1.45 3.74
CA LEU A 154 12.18 -0.89 4.21
C LEU A 154 13.21 -0.74 3.09
N LEU A 155 13.30 -1.74 2.21
CA LEU A 155 14.24 -1.73 1.08
C LEU A 155 13.94 -0.65 0.04
N CYS A 156 12.76 -0.01 0.09
CA CYS A 156 12.41 1.08 -0.80
C CYS A 156 13.05 2.42 -0.41
N PHE A 157 13.52 2.57 0.85
CA PHE A 157 14.06 3.82 1.36
C PHE A 157 15.27 3.70 2.32
N LEU A 158 15.66 2.49 2.69
CA LEU A 158 16.86 2.21 3.48
C LEU A 158 17.89 1.39 2.69
N LYS A 159 19.16 1.56 3.05
CA LYS A 159 20.27 0.79 2.50
C LYS A 159 20.06 -0.71 2.73
N ARG A 160 20.25 -1.51 1.67
CA ARG A 160 20.07 -2.96 1.69
C ARG A 160 20.88 -3.66 2.79
N ASP A 161 22.16 -3.28 2.95
CA ASP A 161 23.01 -3.87 3.98
C ASP A 161 22.45 -3.70 5.38
N TYR A 162 21.91 -2.52 5.69
CA TYR A 162 21.31 -2.24 6.99
C TYR A 162 20.07 -3.13 7.23
N VAL A 163 19.18 -3.25 6.24
CA VAL A 163 17.95 -4.04 6.38
C VAL A 163 18.23 -5.54 6.49
N MET A 164 19.25 -6.04 5.79
CA MET A 164 19.55 -7.47 5.73
C MET A 164 20.42 -7.97 6.90
N ARG A 165 21.28 -7.11 7.46
CA ARG A 165 22.21 -7.49 8.55
C ARG A 165 21.70 -7.15 9.94
N THR A 166 20.73 -6.24 10.07
CA THR A 166 20.18 -5.82 11.36
C THR A 166 19.00 -6.71 11.77
N PRO A 167 18.94 -7.20 13.02
CA PRO A 167 17.75 -7.86 13.54
C PRO A 167 16.51 -6.97 13.38
N LEU A 168 15.39 -7.54 12.94
CA LEU A 168 14.18 -6.79 12.57
C LEU A 168 13.67 -5.84 13.67
N ILE A 169 13.76 -6.28 14.93
CA ILE A 169 13.37 -5.49 16.10
C ILE A 169 14.24 -4.24 16.30
N ASN A 170 15.49 -4.27 15.85
CA ASN A 170 16.48 -3.21 16.00
C ASN A 170 16.51 -2.24 14.81
N ILE A 171 15.82 -2.57 13.70
CA ILE A 171 15.72 -1.65 12.57
C ILE A 171 14.93 -0.41 12.99
N ASN A 172 15.52 0.77 12.77
CA ASN A 172 14.86 2.06 12.95
C ASN A 172 14.53 2.66 11.58
N PRO A 173 13.25 2.67 11.15
CA PRO A 173 12.82 3.27 9.88
C PRO A 173 13.18 4.76 9.74
N MET A 174 13.35 5.48 10.85
CA MET A 174 13.64 6.92 10.84
C MET A 174 15.13 7.24 10.87
N ASN A 175 16.01 6.23 10.85
CA ASN A 175 17.44 6.48 10.96
C ASN A 175 18.02 7.09 9.66
N GLY A 176 18.27 8.40 9.68
CA GLY A 176 18.81 9.16 8.55
C GLY A 176 20.14 8.64 7.99
N GLN A 177 20.99 8.02 8.80
CA GLN A 177 22.30 7.50 8.36
C GLN A 177 22.18 6.37 7.32
N TYR A 178 21.11 5.58 7.43
CA TYR A 178 20.84 4.44 6.57
C TYR A 178 19.81 4.73 5.48
N GLN A 179 19.30 5.96 5.38
CA GLN A 179 18.41 6.34 4.30
C GLN A 179 19.16 6.45 2.98
N ILE A 180 18.52 6.00 1.91
CA ILE A 180 19.00 6.20 0.54
C ILE A 180 18.56 7.56 0.01
N THR A 181 19.25 8.06 -1.00
CA THR A 181 18.94 9.36 -1.61
C THR A 181 17.62 9.34 -2.39
N ASP A 182 17.05 10.51 -2.71
CA ASP A 182 15.80 10.60 -3.47
C ASP A 182 15.89 10.00 -4.88
N ASN A 183 17.11 9.89 -5.43
CA ASN A 183 17.34 9.25 -6.72
C ASN A 183 17.35 7.73 -6.64
N GLU A 184 17.66 7.18 -5.47
CA GLU A 184 17.71 5.73 -5.22
C GLU A 184 16.40 5.19 -4.65
N LEU A 185 15.46 6.07 -4.27
CA LEU A 185 14.12 5.67 -3.82
C LEU A 185 13.43 4.82 -4.89
N TYR A 186 13.03 3.61 -4.49
CA TYR A 186 12.21 2.75 -5.35
C TYR A 186 10.73 3.02 -5.08
N LEU A 187 10.09 3.72 -6.02
CA LEU A 187 8.68 4.16 -5.91
C LEU A 187 7.76 3.46 -6.92
N GLY A 188 8.28 2.49 -7.67
CA GLY A 188 7.58 1.80 -8.76
C GLY A 188 8.18 2.13 -10.14
N THR A 189 7.77 1.37 -11.16
CA THR A 189 8.32 1.48 -12.52
C THR A 189 7.71 2.62 -13.32
N LYS A 190 6.43 2.95 -13.11
CA LYS A 190 5.73 4.01 -13.85
C LYS A 190 6.27 5.39 -13.47
N GLU A 191 6.60 5.58 -12.21
CA GLU A 191 7.23 6.77 -11.65
C GLU A 191 8.60 6.98 -12.28
N LEU A 192 9.40 5.90 -12.41
CA LEU A 192 10.70 5.96 -13.09
C LEU A 192 10.55 6.39 -14.55
N MET A 193 9.52 5.94 -15.25
CA MET A 193 9.25 6.31 -16.64
C MET A 193 8.81 7.76 -16.82
N HIS A 194 8.22 8.38 -15.79
CA HIS A 194 7.70 9.76 -15.84
C HIS A 194 8.59 10.78 -15.13
N LYS A 195 9.62 10.35 -14.39
CA LYS A 195 10.54 11.22 -13.65
C LYS A 195 11.35 12.14 -14.55
N ASP A 196 11.55 11.75 -15.82
CA ASP A 196 12.29 12.51 -16.84
C ASP A 196 11.40 13.47 -17.64
N ASN A 197 10.12 13.60 -17.28
CA ASN A 197 9.22 14.58 -17.90
C ASN A 197 9.76 16.02 -17.67
N PRO A 198 9.92 16.84 -18.73
CA PRO A 198 10.40 18.23 -18.62
C PRO A 198 9.65 19.08 -17.59
N ASP A 199 8.33 18.91 -17.49
CA ASP A 199 7.49 19.67 -16.55
C ASP A 199 7.82 19.32 -15.10
N ILE A 200 8.19 18.06 -14.84
CA ILE A 200 8.59 17.57 -13.51
C ILE A 200 10.04 17.97 -13.19
N LEU A 201 10.93 17.92 -14.18
CA LEU A 201 12.33 18.29 -14.03
C LEU A 201 12.51 19.79 -13.76
N SER A 202 11.66 20.64 -14.33
CA SER A 202 11.73 22.09 -14.16
C SER A 202 11.34 22.55 -12.74
N ASN A 203 10.49 21.81 -12.03
CA ASN A 203 9.98 22.18 -10.71
C ASN A 203 10.64 21.40 -9.56
N ASN A 204 11.86 21.82 -9.19
CA ASN A 204 12.65 21.19 -8.13
C ASN A 204 11.94 21.16 -6.75
N ASN A 205 11.14 22.18 -6.42
CA ASN A 205 10.46 22.25 -5.13
C ASN A 205 9.37 21.20 -5.02
N GLN A 206 8.50 21.08 -6.03
CA GLN A 206 7.46 20.04 -6.05
C GLN A 206 8.05 18.64 -6.17
N ARG A 207 9.15 18.49 -6.91
CA ARG A 207 9.88 17.23 -6.99
C ARG A 207 10.40 16.79 -5.62
N LYS A 208 11.02 17.70 -4.86
CA LYS A 208 11.47 17.41 -3.50
C LYS A 208 10.29 17.06 -2.58
N ASP A 209 9.19 17.81 -2.64
CA ASP A 209 7.97 17.51 -1.86
C ASP A 209 7.39 16.13 -2.21
N PHE A 210 7.37 15.75 -3.49
CA PHE A 210 6.93 14.43 -3.94
C PHE A 210 7.76 13.30 -3.33
N PHE A 211 9.09 13.35 -3.46
CA PHE A 211 9.97 12.32 -2.89
C PHE A 211 9.87 12.25 -1.37
N GLU A 212 9.82 13.41 -0.70
CA GLU A 212 9.68 13.49 0.75
C GLU A 212 8.36 12.86 1.23
N ARG A 213 7.23 13.16 0.57
CA ARG A 213 5.93 12.56 0.93
C ARG A 213 5.88 11.06 0.69
N CYS A 214 6.44 10.59 -0.42
CA CYS A 214 6.52 9.15 -0.71
C CYS A 214 7.41 8.43 0.33
N ARG A 215 8.53 9.04 0.72
CA ARG A 215 9.40 8.53 1.79
C ARG A 215 8.66 8.49 3.12
N GLN A 216 7.99 9.57 3.50
CA GLN A 216 7.20 9.65 4.74
C GLN A 216 6.07 8.61 4.76
N PHE A 217 5.44 8.33 3.63
CA PHE A 217 4.47 7.24 3.49
C PHE A 217 5.12 5.90 3.86
N LEU A 218 6.24 5.54 3.23
CA LEU A 218 6.93 4.26 3.45
C LEU A 218 7.46 4.11 4.89
N GLN A 219 8.01 5.20 5.45
CA GLN A 219 8.45 5.27 6.84
C GLN A 219 7.28 5.08 7.80
N THR A 220 6.18 5.82 7.59
CA THR A 220 4.97 5.71 8.43
C THR A 220 4.41 4.29 8.37
N SER A 221 4.34 3.68 7.18
CA SER A 221 3.92 2.29 7.01
C SER A 221 4.77 1.33 7.84
N SER A 222 6.09 1.48 7.75
CA SER A 222 7.05 0.64 8.46
C SER A 222 6.96 0.81 9.99
N LEU A 223 6.78 2.03 10.47
CA LEU A 223 6.58 2.31 11.90
C LEU A 223 5.27 1.72 12.42
N GLU A 224 4.18 1.88 11.66
CA GLU A 224 2.86 1.40 12.03
C GLU A 224 2.80 -0.14 12.07
N MET A 225 3.58 -0.82 11.21
CA MET A 225 3.79 -2.27 11.28
C MET A 225 4.56 -2.67 12.56
N LYS A 226 5.69 -2.01 12.84
CA LYS A 226 6.51 -2.29 14.03
C LYS A 226 5.76 -2.04 15.34
N LYS A 227 4.89 -1.03 15.36
CA LYS A 227 4.02 -0.71 16.50
C LYS A 227 2.96 -1.79 16.79
N ARG A 228 2.50 -2.50 15.76
CA ARG A 228 1.36 -3.45 15.87
C ARG A 228 1.79 -4.91 15.88
N TYR A 229 3.02 -5.21 15.49
CA TYR A 229 3.54 -6.57 15.45
C TYR A 229 4.89 -6.66 16.14
N ASN A 230 5.00 -7.56 17.12
CA ASN A 230 6.28 -7.87 17.75
C ASN A 230 7.10 -8.76 16.81
N MET A 231 8.11 -8.17 16.16
CA MET A 231 9.01 -8.88 15.23
C MET A 231 9.87 -9.96 15.90
N ALA A 232 9.92 -10.00 17.24
CA ALA A 232 10.62 -11.01 18.03
C ALA A 232 9.66 -11.85 18.89
N ASP A 233 8.38 -11.94 18.49
CA ASP A 233 7.42 -12.74 19.22
C ASP A 233 7.82 -14.23 19.22
N PRO A 234 8.06 -14.84 20.38
CA PRO A 234 8.63 -16.18 20.47
C PRO A 234 7.63 -17.29 20.08
N VAL A 235 6.34 -16.98 20.00
CA VAL A 235 5.31 -17.93 19.54
C VAL A 235 5.13 -17.79 18.03
N LEU A 236 4.94 -16.55 17.53
CA LEU A 236 4.64 -16.33 16.12
C LEU A 236 5.81 -16.67 15.19
N THR A 237 7.04 -16.44 15.66
CA THR A 237 8.27 -16.83 14.95
C THR A 237 8.37 -18.35 14.77
N GLU A 238 7.71 -19.14 15.60
CA GLU A 238 7.80 -20.60 15.61
C GLU A 238 6.67 -21.30 14.83
N LEU A 239 5.59 -20.57 14.48
CA LEU A 239 4.40 -21.13 13.83
C LEU A 239 4.66 -21.79 12.48
N PHE A 240 5.72 -21.38 11.75
CA PHE A 240 6.08 -22.00 10.48
C PHE A 240 6.47 -23.48 10.63
N SER A 241 6.81 -23.92 11.84
CA SER A 241 7.09 -25.33 12.16
C SER A 241 5.86 -26.23 11.93
N PHE A 242 4.65 -25.67 12.02
CA PHE A 242 3.40 -26.40 11.75
C PHE A 242 3.01 -26.46 10.27
N LYS A 243 3.78 -25.83 9.36
CA LYS A 243 3.53 -25.99 7.92
C LYS A 243 3.68 -27.47 7.55
N PRO A 244 2.79 -28.07 6.74
CA PRO A 244 2.87 -29.49 6.39
C PRO A 244 4.25 -29.93 5.89
N LYS A 245 4.89 -29.10 5.03
CA LYS A 245 6.24 -29.33 4.52
C LYS A 245 7.33 -29.45 5.61
N ASN A 246 7.16 -28.74 6.73
CA ASN A 246 8.13 -28.73 7.83
C ASN A 246 7.78 -29.81 8.86
N ALA A 247 6.50 -29.92 9.25
CA ALA A 247 6.04 -30.90 10.23
C ALA A 247 6.28 -32.36 9.79
N LEU A 248 6.22 -32.62 8.48
CA LEU A 248 6.47 -33.94 7.88
C LEU A 248 7.94 -34.16 7.48
N SER A 249 8.80 -33.14 7.55
CA SER A 249 10.21 -33.25 7.16
C SER A 249 11.07 -33.82 8.29
N LEU A 250 11.75 -34.94 8.00
CA LEU A 250 12.73 -35.54 8.90
C LEU A 250 13.94 -34.62 9.12
N GLU A 251 14.42 -33.95 8.07
CA GLU A 251 15.52 -32.98 8.16
C GLU A 251 15.15 -31.80 9.07
N PHE A 252 13.92 -31.30 8.97
CA PHE A 252 13.45 -30.21 9.81
C PHE A 252 13.40 -30.62 11.29
N ARG A 253 12.98 -31.86 11.58
CA ARG A 253 12.98 -32.40 12.95
C ARG A 253 14.38 -32.52 13.55
N ASN A 254 15.42 -32.70 12.74
CA ASN A 254 16.80 -32.65 13.25
C ASN A 254 17.17 -31.27 13.81
N THR A 255 16.58 -30.19 13.27
CA THR A 255 16.80 -28.81 13.75
C THR A 255 15.83 -28.40 14.85
N LYS A 256 14.59 -28.91 14.82
CA LYS A 256 13.54 -28.68 15.81
C LYS A 256 12.93 -30.01 16.23
N ALA A 257 13.59 -30.68 17.16
CA ALA A 257 13.23 -32.04 17.58
C ALA A 257 11.90 -32.12 18.34
N SER A 258 11.46 -31.03 18.97
CA SER A 258 10.28 -31.05 19.85
C SER A 258 9.55 -29.71 19.88
N LEU A 259 8.22 -29.78 20.08
CA LEU A 259 7.34 -28.62 20.30
C LEU A 259 7.32 -28.17 21.77
N VAL A 260 8.01 -28.86 22.69
CA VAL A 260 8.01 -28.55 24.13
C VAL A 260 8.33 -27.09 24.42
N ASN A 261 9.31 -26.50 23.72
CA ASN A 261 9.68 -25.11 23.93
C ASN A 261 8.55 -24.13 23.55
N LEU A 262 7.78 -24.46 22.52
CA LEU A 262 6.62 -23.67 22.12
C LEU A 262 5.45 -23.85 23.08
N ILE A 263 5.21 -25.09 23.55
CA ILE A 263 4.15 -25.41 24.51
C ILE A 263 4.34 -24.64 25.83
N LYS A 264 5.59 -24.55 26.32
CA LYS A 264 5.94 -23.77 27.51
C LYS A 264 5.55 -22.29 27.41
N LEU A 265 5.47 -21.74 26.20
CA LEU A 265 5.09 -20.34 25.95
C LEU A 265 3.57 -20.13 25.89
N VAL A 266 2.78 -21.21 25.88
CA VAL A 266 1.30 -21.15 25.79
C VAL A 266 0.65 -22.02 26.87
N PRO A 267 0.85 -21.69 28.17
CA PRO A 267 0.41 -22.53 29.30
C PRO A 267 -1.11 -22.70 29.39
N CYS A 268 -1.90 -21.85 28.73
CA CYS A 268 -3.36 -21.97 28.71
C CYS A 268 -3.87 -23.15 27.87
N ILE A 269 -3.03 -23.72 26.99
CA ILE A 269 -3.43 -24.84 26.11
C ILE A 269 -3.10 -26.19 26.76
N ILE A 270 -2.08 -26.23 27.62
CA ILE A 270 -1.55 -27.46 28.21
C ILE A 270 -1.18 -27.22 29.68
N ASN A 271 -1.71 -28.03 30.58
CA ASN A 271 -1.26 -28.05 31.97
C ASN A 271 0.17 -28.65 32.01
N ILE A 272 1.16 -27.82 32.33
CA ILE A 272 2.58 -28.20 32.39
C ILE A 272 2.84 -29.29 33.45
N ASN A 273 1.88 -29.52 34.36
CA ASN A 273 1.94 -30.58 35.37
C ASN A 273 1.17 -31.86 34.95
N ASP A 274 0.70 -31.98 33.70
CA ASP A 274 0.08 -33.22 33.22
C ASP A 274 1.16 -34.29 33.01
N PRO A 275 1.13 -35.42 33.73
CA PRO A 275 2.17 -36.47 33.65
C PRO A 275 2.22 -37.20 32.29
N ARG A 276 1.36 -36.84 31.33
CA ARG A 276 1.31 -37.40 29.97
C ARG A 276 2.11 -36.58 28.95
N ILE A 277 2.78 -35.51 29.36
CA ILE A 277 3.57 -34.58 28.52
C ILE A 277 5.00 -34.49 29.06
#